data_AF-A0A6I4K5N9-F1
#
_entry.id   AF-A0A6I4K5N9-F1
#
_cell.length_a   1.000
_cell.length_b   1.000
_cell.length_c   1.000
_cell.angle_alpha   90.00
_cell.angle_beta   90.00
_cell.angle_gamma   90.00
#
_symmetry.space_group_name_H-M   'P 1'
#
loop_
_entity.id
_entity.type
_entity.pdbx_description
1 polymer ?
#
loop_
_entity_poly.entity_id
_entity_poly.type
_entity_poly.pdbx_seq_one_letter_code
_entity_poly.pdbx_strand_id
1 'polypeptide(L)'
;LAARELGWPVKALEAARKTLEAHGDRANAAHARYLELRRLLLIGRLDEAEGLLAELDPEPLPPALRAAHELLVAGIAMRRLETQRARSAITRAEAAARVAGIPALTAEIQSAALILETPAARLIAQGQARPLLLEEVEALLGSASLVVDACRYVVRGVGMSISLATRPVLFTLARALAEAWPADVPRGALIAQAFRLKLTDESHRARLRVEIGRLRLALKPLATVTATARGFALVSLVAPDVVVLARPVEEKHAAVFAFLADGESWSSSALALALGTSQRTVQRVLEELGASGKVQAFGRGRARRWMTPPVPGFATTLLLPVPFAGD
;
A
#
# COMPACT_ATOMS: atom_id res chain seq x y z
N LEU A 1 13.61 7.56 -13.74
CA LEU A 1 12.36 7.16 -13.05
C LEU A 1 11.97 5.71 -13.31
N ALA A 2 12.20 5.15 -14.51
CA ALA A 2 12.02 3.71 -14.79
C ALA A 2 12.71 2.79 -13.77
N ALA A 3 13.91 3.16 -13.28
CA ALA A 3 14.64 2.39 -12.26
C ALA A 3 14.25 2.68 -10.79
N ARG A 4 13.15 3.43 -10.56
CA ARG A 4 12.62 3.85 -9.24
C ARG A 4 13.68 4.30 -8.24
N GLU A 5 14.69 5.01 -8.73
CA GLU A 5 15.69 5.66 -7.89
C GLU A 5 15.11 6.98 -7.40
N LEU A 6 14.90 7.12 -6.08
CA LEU A 6 14.16 8.25 -5.47
C LEU A 6 15.07 9.26 -4.77
N GLY A 7 16.37 9.00 -4.73
CA GLY A 7 17.39 9.83 -4.09
C GLY A 7 17.97 10.93 -4.98
N TRP A 8 17.29 11.30 -6.07
CA TRP A 8 17.73 12.36 -6.96
C TRP A 8 17.61 13.74 -6.30
N PRO A 9 18.41 14.74 -6.71
CA PRO A 9 18.43 16.05 -6.10
C PRO A 9 17.14 16.84 -6.38
N VAL A 10 16.14 16.70 -5.51
CA VAL A 10 14.81 17.36 -5.63
C VAL A 10 14.94 18.87 -5.80
N LYS A 11 15.86 19.52 -5.06
CA LYS A 11 16.13 20.96 -5.20
C LYS A 11 16.64 21.36 -6.58
N ALA A 12 17.40 20.48 -7.24
CA ALA A 12 17.89 20.75 -8.60
C ALA A 12 16.76 20.64 -9.62
N LEU A 13 15.84 19.68 -9.45
CA LEU A 13 14.65 19.60 -10.30
C LEU A 13 13.76 20.83 -10.14
N GLU A 14 13.55 21.28 -8.90
CA GLU A 14 12.76 22.48 -8.62
C GLU A 14 13.40 23.75 -9.19
N ALA A 15 14.73 23.87 -9.09
CA ALA A 15 15.46 24.97 -9.73
C ALA A 15 15.33 24.91 -11.26
N ALA A 16 15.50 23.73 -11.87
CA ALA A 16 15.35 23.54 -13.31
C ALA A 16 13.92 23.90 -13.77
N ARG A 17 12.90 23.49 -13.02
CA ARG A 17 11.50 23.84 -13.30
C ARG A 17 11.30 25.35 -13.33
N LYS A 18 11.76 26.08 -12.30
CA LYS A 18 11.65 27.55 -12.26
C LYS A 18 12.34 28.22 -13.44
N THR A 19 13.51 27.71 -13.83
CA THR A 19 14.21 28.20 -15.03
C THR A 19 13.39 27.96 -16.29
N LEU A 20 12.81 26.77 -16.48
CA LEU A 20 11.98 26.44 -17.65
C LEU A 20 10.73 27.34 -17.72
N GLU A 21 10.06 27.59 -16.59
CA GLU A 21 8.92 28.50 -16.52
C GLU A 21 9.31 29.94 -16.88
N ALA A 22 10.43 30.43 -16.36
CA ALA A 22 10.93 31.77 -16.67
C ALA A 22 11.27 31.95 -18.16
N HIS A 23 11.64 30.87 -18.86
CA HIS A 23 11.91 30.87 -20.30
C HIS A 23 10.67 30.51 -21.15
N GLY A 24 9.50 30.32 -20.54
CA GLY A 24 8.26 30.01 -21.24
C GLY A 24 8.11 28.55 -21.70
N ASP A 25 9.03 27.65 -21.33
CA ASP A 25 8.97 26.23 -21.63
C ASP A 25 8.03 25.50 -20.66
N ARG A 26 6.74 25.73 -20.87
CA ARG A 26 5.67 25.21 -20.01
C ARG A 26 5.57 23.68 -20.04
N ALA A 27 5.89 23.06 -21.17
CA ALA A 27 5.79 21.61 -21.33
C ALA A 27 6.83 20.88 -20.47
N ASN A 28 8.10 21.32 -20.53
CA ASN A 28 9.16 20.71 -19.72
C ASN A 28 9.03 21.08 -18.24
N ALA A 29 8.55 22.29 -17.92
CA ALA A 29 8.22 22.67 -16.55
C ALA A 29 7.12 21.76 -15.96
N ALA A 30 6.05 21.52 -16.72
CA ALA A 30 4.98 20.59 -16.32
C ALA A 30 5.52 19.17 -16.16
N HIS A 31 6.37 18.71 -17.08
CA HIS A 31 7.01 17.41 -16.97
C HIS A 31 7.79 17.27 -15.66
N ALA A 32 8.60 18.27 -15.28
CA ALA A 32 9.32 18.28 -14.01
C ALA A 32 8.38 18.16 -12.80
N ARG A 33 7.26 18.88 -12.78
CA ARG A 33 6.23 18.75 -11.73
C ARG A 33 5.65 17.34 -11.65
N TYR A 34 5.40 16.69 -12.79
CA TYR A 34 4.92 15.30 -12.81
C TYR A 34 5.94 14.29 -12.27
N LEU A 35 7.24 14.53 -12.45
CA LEU A 35 8.27 13.70 -11.83
C LEU A 35 8.26 13.83 -10.29
N GLU A 36 8.05 15.04 -9.79
CA GLU A 36 7.88 15.30 -8.36
C GLU A 36 6.61 14.64 -7.79
N LEU A 37 5.47 14.80 -8.46
CA LEU A 37 4.21 14.16 -8.10
C LEU A 37 4.34 12.63 -8.04
N ARG A 38 4.98 12.02 -9.05
CA ARG A 38 5.23 10.58 -9.08
C ARG A 38 6.09 10.14 -7.90
N ARG A 39 7.09 10.93 -7.51
CA ARG A 39 7.90 10.66 -6.31
C ARG A 39 7.06 10.75 -5.05
N LEU A 40 6.25 11.81 -4.88
CA LEU A 40 5.38 11.99 -3.72
C LEU A 40 4.42 10.80 -3.54
N LEU A 41 3.81 10.33 -4.63
CA LEU A 41 2.98 9.12 -4.64
C LEU A 41 3.74 7.86 -4.20
N LEU A 42 4.97 7.67 -4.69
CA LEU A 42 5.78 6.49 -4.35
C LEU A 42 6.21 6.47 -2.88
N ILE A 43 6.38 7.63 -2.24
CA ILE A 43 6.73 7.74 -0.81
C ILE A 43 5.52 7.95 0.10
N GLY A 44 4.30 7.84 -0.43
CA GLY A 44 3.05 7.93 0.33
C GLY A 44 2.67 9.32 0.82
N ARG A 45 3.19 10.39 0.20
CA ARG A 45 2.91 11.80 0.50
C ARG A 45 1.69 12.29 -0.28
N LEU A 46 0.51 11.74 0.04
CA LEU A 46 -0.70 11.93 -0.77
C LEU A 46 -1.26 13.35 -0.73
N ASP A 47 -1.31 13.97 0.45
CA ASP A 47 -1.86 15.33 0.58
C ASP A 47 -1.00 16.34 -0.19
N GLU A 48 0.33 16.20 -0.11
CA GLU A 48 1.29 17.02 -0.87
C GLU A 48 1.15 16.79 -2.38
N ALA A 49 0.97 15.52 -2.81
CA ALA A 49 0.75 15.20 -4.21
C ALA A 49 -0.57 15.79 -4.74
N GLU A 50 -1.64 15.72 -3.95
CA GLU A 50 -2.94 16.26 -4.34
C GLU A 50 -2.93 17.78 -4.43
N GLY A 51 -2.28 18.45 -3.47
CA GLY A 51 -2.08 19.91 -3.51
C GLY A 51 -1.30 20.35 -4.74
N LEU A 52 -0.16 19.72 -5.02
CA LEU A 52 0.66 20.06 -6.19
C LEU A 52 -0.03 19.75 -7.52
N LEU A 53 -0.83 18.68 -7.58
CA LEU A 53 -1.59 18.31 -8.78
C LEU A 53 -2.71 19.32 -9.05
N ALA A 54 -3.35 19.87 -8.02
CA ALA A 54 -4.42 20.87 -8.16
C ALA A 54 -3.93 22.20 -8.75
N GLU A 55 -2.63 22.51 -8.66
CA GLU A 55 -2.01 23.70 -9.26
C GLU A 55 -1.68 23.53 -10.76
N LEU A 56 -1.86 22.33 -11.31
CA LEU A 56 -1.57 22.03 -12.71
C LEU A 56 -2.82 22.16 -13.57
N ASP A 57 -2.70 22.94 -14.64
CA ASP A 57 -3.67 22.97 -15.72
C ASP A 57 -3.30 21.91 -16.78
N PRO A 58 -4.13 20.86 -16.98
CA PRO A 58 -3.87 19.83 -17.98
C PRO A 58 -4.29 20.23 -19.40
N GLU A 59 -5.10 21.27 -19.58
CA GLU A 59 -5.66 21.65 -20.89
C GLU A 59 -4.60 21.97 -21.95
N PRO A 60 -3.55 22.78 -21.67
CA PRO A 60 -2.55 23.15 -22.68
C PRO A 60 -1.49 22.06 -22.92
N LEU A 61 -1.59 20.92 -22.24
CA LEU A 61 -0.54 19.90 -22.28
C LEU A 61 -0.62 19.04 -23.56
N PRO A 62 0.54 18.64 -24.11
CA PRO A 62 0.59 17.60 -25.14
C PRO A 62 -0.11 16.30 -24.68
N PRO A 63 -0.68 15.51 -25.61
CA PRO A 63 -1.42 14.29 -25.29
C PRO A 63 -0.70 13.32 -24.34
N ALA A 64 0.63 13.14 -24.51
CA ALA A 64 1.43 12.28 -23.64
C ALA A 64 1.46 12.79 -22.18
N LEU A 65 1.60 14.10 -21.97
CA LEU A 65 1.59 14.69 -20.63
C LEU A 65 0.19 14.71 -20.02
N ARG A 66 -0.88 14.82 -20.82
CA ARG A 66 -2.26 14.66 -20.32
C ARG A 66 -2.52 13.23 -19.84
N ALA A 67 -2.07 12.22 -20.59
CA ALA A 67 -2.15 10.84 -20.14
C ALA A 67 -1.36 10.61 -18.83
N ALA A 68 -0.17 11.18 -18.70
CA ALA A 68 0.61 11.13 -17.45
C ALA A 68 -0.09 11.85 -16.29
N HIS A 69 -0.73 13.00 -16.55
CA HIS A 69 -1.55 13.70 -15.57
C HIS A 69 -2.67 12.79 -15.04
N GLU A 70 -3.46 12.21 -15.93
CA GLU A 70 -4.59 11.36 -15.57
C GLU A 70 -4.18 10.08 -14.85
N LEU A 71 -3.02 9.50 -15.18
CA LEU A 71 -2.42 8.41 -14.41
C LEU A 71 -2.10 8.80 -12.95
N LEU A 72 -1.64 10.03 -12.72
CA LEU A 72 -1.40 10.54 -11.36
C LEU A 72 -2.72 10.78 -10.63
N VAL A 73 -3.74 11.33 -11.31
CA VAL A 73 -5.10 11.44 -10.76
C VAL A 73 -5.61 10.07 -10.32
N ALA A 74 -5.51 9.07 -11.19
CA ALA A 74 -5.92 7.69 -10.91
C ALA A 74 -5.14 7.12 -9.71
N GLY A 75 -3.82 7.31 -9.68
CA GLY A 75 -2.96 6.83 -8.60
C GLY A 75 -3.23 7.46 -7.23
N ILE A 76 -3.64 8.73 -7.19
CA ILE A 76 -4.11 9.39 -5.96
C ILE A 76 -5.47 8.83 -5.56
N ALA A 77 -6.43 8.81 -6.48
CA ALA A 77 -7.79 8.35 -6.25
C ALA A 77 -7.83 6.91 -5.71
N MET A 78 -7.05 5.99 -6.28
CA MET A 78 -6.95 4.61 -5.77
C MET A 78 -6.48 4.56 -4.31
N ARG A 79 -5.47 5.36 -3.94
CA ARG A 79 -4.93 5.37 -2.56
C ARG A 79 -5.88 6.05 -1.57
N ARG A 80 -6.72 6.97 -2.05
CA ARG A 80 -7.84 7.56 -1.29
C ARG A 80 -9.05 6.62 -1.17
N LEU A 81 -9.07 5.52 -1.93
CA LEU A 81 -10.23 4.64 -2.11
C LEU A 81 -11.42 5.35 -2.76
N GLU A 82 -11.16 6.20 -3.75
CA GLU A 82 -12.18 6.84 -4.59
C GLU A 82 -12.23 6.11 -5.93
N THR A 83 -12.82 4.91 -5.96
CA THR A 83 -12.68 4.00 -7.11
C THR A 83 -13.31 4.55 -8.39
N GLN A 84 -14.45 5.23 -8.29
CA GLN A 84 -15.10 5.83 -9.46
C GLN A 84 -14.27 6.97 -10.07
N ARG A 85 -13.61 7.78 -9.23
CA ARG A 85 -12.69 8.82 -9.68
C ARG A 85 -11.47 8.21 -10.36
N ALA A 86 -10.94 7.11 -9.81
CA ALA A 86 -9.84 6.37 -10.42
C ALA A 86 -10.22 5.80 -11.79
N ARG A 87 -11.36 5.10 -11.91
CA ARG A 87 -11.88 4.57 -13.18
C ARG A 87 -12.02 5.67 -14.24
N SER A 88 -12.64 6.79 -13.86
CA SER A 88 -12.84 7.93 -14.77
C SER A 88 -11.51 8.54 -15.24
N ALA A 89 -10.52 8.65 -14.35
CA ALA A 89 -9.19 9.13 -14.69
C ALA A 89 -8.46 8.17 -15.65
N ILE A 90 -8.55 6.86 -15.42
CA ILE A 90 -7.97 5.86 -16.34
C ILE A 90 -8.59 5.98 -17.74
N THR A 91 -9.91 6.11 -17.85
CA THR A 91 -10.57 6.32 -19.16
C THR A 91 -10.06 7.57 -19.88
N ARG A 92 -9.85 8.68 -19.16
CA ARG A 92 -9.26 9.90 -19.75
C ARG A 92 -7.79 9.69 -20.14
N ALA A 93 -7.02 8.95 -19.34
CA ALA A 93 -5.64 8.60 -19.66
C ALA A 93 -5.57 7.76 -20.95
N GLU A 94 -6.43 6.75 -21.10
CA GLU A 94 -6.51 5.90 -22.29
C GLU A 94 -6.81 6.71 -23.56
N ALA A 95 -7.77 7.64 -23.48
CA ALA A 95 -8.10 8.53 -24.58
C ALA A 95 -6.89 9.39 -25.00
N ALA A 96 -6.20 9.99 -24.02
CA ALA A 96 -5.03 10.82 -24.29
C ALA A 96 -3.83 10.00 -24.83
N ALA A 97 -3.62 8.78 -24.32
CA ALA A 97 -2.54 7.90 -24.77
C ALA A 97 -2.77 7.37 -26.20
N ARG A 98 -4.03 7.10 -26.57
CA ARG A 98 -4.39 6.74 -27.94
C ARG A 98 -4.01 7.84 -28.94
N VAL A 99 -4.26 9.10 -28.59
CA VAL A 99 -3.85 10.26 -29.40
C VAL A 99 -2.34 10.42 -29.42
N ALA A 100 -1.66 10.17 -28.29
CA ALA A 100 -0.20 10.25 -28.22
C ALA A 100 0.50 9.17 -29.07
N GLY A 101 -0.14 8.01 -29.27
CA GLY A 101 0.41 6.91 -30.07
C GLY A 101 1.65 6.26 -29.46
N ILE A 102 1.85 6.37 -28.13
CA ILE A 102 3.02 5.83 -27.43
C ILE A 102 2.66 4.46 -26.82
N PRO A 103 3.21 3.34 -27.32
CA PRO A 103 2.86 2.01 -26.83
C PRO A 103 3.20 1.80 -25.35
N ALA A 104 4.35 2.28 -24.90
CA ALA A 104 4.78 2.16 -23.50
C ALA A 104 3.81 2.86 -22.52
N LEU A 105 3.28 4.02 -22.90
CA LEU A 105 2.31 4.76 -22.09
C LEU A 105 0.96 4.02 -22.04
N THR A 106 0.54 3.43 -23.16
CA THR A 106 -0.67 2.60 -23.21
C THR A 106 -0.54 1.38 -22.29
N ALA A 107 0.61 0.72 -22.28
CA ALA A 107 0.88 -0.40 -21.38
C ALA A 107 0.89 0.02 -19.90
N GLU A 108 1.43 1.19 -19.56
CA GLU A 108 1.39 1.73 -18.19
C GLU A 108 -0.05 1.98 -17.73
N ILE A 109 -0.91 2.49 -18.62
CA ILE A 109 -2.33 2.73 -18.32
C ILE A 109 -3.11 1.41 -18.17
N GLN A 110 -2.86 0.43 -19.03
CA GLN A 110 -3.47 -0.90 -18.89
C GLN A 110 -3.05 -1.59 -17.59
N SER A 111 -1.80 -1.45 -17.18
CA SER A 111 -1.31 -1.94 -15.88
C SER A 111 -2.04 -1.26 -14.73
N ALA A 112 -2.22 0.07 -14.79
CA ALA A 112 -3.01 0.79 -13.79
C ALA A 112 -4.48 0.35 -13.77
N ALA A 113 -5.10 0.11 -14.93
CA ALA A 113 -6.46 -0.41 -15.02
C ALA A 113 -6.60 -1.78 -14.34
N LEU A 114 -5.63 -2.68 -14.56
CA LEU A 114 -5.63 -4.02 -13.96
C LEU A 114 -5.62 -3.98 -12.43
N ILE A 115 -4.99 -2.99 -11.80
CA ILE A 115 -4.99 -2.84 -10.33
C ILE A 115 -6.41 -2.80 -9.77
N LEU A 116 -7.36 -2.15 -10.46
CA LEU A 116 -8.76 -2.06 -10.02
C LEU A 116 -9.50 -3.39 -10.09
N GLU A 117 -9.04 -4.30 -10.96
CA GLU A 117 -9.65 -5.61 -11.20
C GLU A 117 -8.97 -6.74 -10.41
N THR A 118 -7.96 -6.40 -9.60
CA THR A 118 -7.26 -7.36 -8.74
C THR A 118 -7.67 -7.23 -7.28
N PRO A 119 -7.65 -8.33 -6.48
CA PRO A 119 -7.96 -8.26 -5.06
C PRO A 119 -7.05 -7.29 -4.29
N ALA A 120 -7.67 -6.26 -3.70
CA ALA A 120 -7.00 -5.24 -2.91
C ALA A 120 -6.95 -5.59 -1.42
N ALA A 121 -7.86 -6.44 -0.95
CA ALA A 121 -7.91 -6.91 0.43
C ALA A 121 -8.58 -8.28 0.56
N ARG A 122 -8.69 -8.75 1.80
CA ARG A 122 -9.52 -9.89 2.19
C ARG A 122 -10.49 -9.47 3.28
N LEU A 123 -11.76 -9.82 3.14
CA LEU A 123 -12.73 -9.74 4.21
C LEU A 123 -12.67 -11.04 5.01
N ILE A 124 -12.55 -10.94 6.33
CA ILE A 124 -12.68 -12.06 7.26
C ILE A 124 -13.90 -11.78 8.14
N ALA A 125 -14.88 -12.69 8.09
CA ALA A 125 -16.09 -12.63 8.89
C ALA A 125 -16.56 -14.05 9.20
N GLN A 126 -16.98 -14.30 10.44
CA GLN A 126 -17.54 -15.60 10.87
C GLN A 126 -16.66 -16.81 10.49
N GLY A 127 -15.33 -16.67 10.61
CA GLY A 127 -14.37 -17.73 10.27
C GLY A 127 -14.16 -17.98 8.77
N GLN A 128 -14.83 -17.24 7.89
CA GLN A 128 -14.62 -17.30 6.44
C GLN A 128 -13.78 -16.12 5.95
N ALA A 129 -12.98 -16.36 4.90
CA ALA A 129 -12.20 -15.33 4.25
C ALA A 129 -12.55 -15.27 2.76
N ARG A 130 -12.85 -14.07 2.24
CA ARG A 130 -13.06 -13.83 0.80
C ARG A 130 -12.20 -12.67 0.29
N PRO A 131 -11.67 -12.73 -0.94
CA PRO A 131 -11.00 -11.59 -1.55
C PRO A 131 -12.00 -10.44 -1.78
N LEU A 132 -11.50 -9.20 -1.72
CA LEU A 132 -12.24 -7.98 -2.06
C LEU A 132 -11.49 -7.19 -3.14
N LEU A 133 -12.21 -6.71 -4.14
CA LEU A 133 -11.75 -5.67 -5.06
C LEU A 133 -11.71 -4.30 -4.37
N LEU A 134 -11.03 -3.33 -4.99
CA LEU A 134 -10.88 -1.99 -4.41
C LEU A 134 -12.23 -1.30 -4.16
N GLU A 135 -13.19 -1.48 -5.06
CA GLU A 135 -14.55 -0.92 -4.95
C GLU A 135 -15.33 -1.54 -3.79
N GLU A 136 -15.17 -2.84 -3.54
CA GLU A 136 -15.79 -3.50 -2.40
C GLU A 136 -15.16 -3.04 -1.07
N VAL A 137 -13.87 -2.73 -1.08
CA VAL A 137 -13.19 -2.11 0.08
C VAL A 137 -13.74 -0.71 0.35
N GLU A 138 -13.91 0.11 -0.69
CA GLU A 138 -14.54 1.44 -0.56
C GLU A 138 -15.94 1.32 0.02
N ALA A 139 -16.79 0.45 -0.56
CA ALA A 139 -18.15 0.22 -0.10
C ALA A 139 -18.19 -0.29 1.36
N LEU A 140 -17.29 -1.21 1.72
CA LEU A 140 -17.20 -1.74 3.09
C LEU A 140 -16.85 -0.63 4.09
N LEU A 141 -15.87 0.22 3.78
CA LEU A 141 -15.45 1.29 4.69
C LEU A 141 -16.47 2.43 4.78
N GLY A 142 -17.34 2.57 3.79
CA GLY A 142 -18.52 3.45 3.83
C GLY A 142 -19.76 2.83 4.47
N SER A 143 -19.73 1.54 4.83
CA SER A 143 -20.87 0.84 5.41
C SER A 143 -21.06 1.11 6.91
N ALA A 144 -22.13 0.58 7.48
CA ALA A 144 -22.40 0.64 8.91
C ALA A 144 -21.60 -0.38 9.75
N SER A 145 -20.82 -1.27 9.14
CA SER A 145 -20.08 -2.33 9.83
C SER A 145 -18.96 -1.78 10.72
N LEU A 146 -18.65 -2.51 11.80
CA LEU A 146 -17.43 -2.27 12.58
C LEU A 146 -16.28 -3.01 11.90
N VAL A 147 -15.36 -2.26 11.29
CA VAL A 147 -14.23 -2.81 10.52
C VAL A 147 -12.95 -2.70 11.33
N VAL A 148 -12.31 -3.84 11.63
CA VAL A 148 -10.92 -3.86 12.08
C VAL A 148 -10.02 -3.96 10.85
N ASP A 149 -9.39 -2.86 10.48
CA ASP A 149 -8.57 -2.71 9.27
C ASP A 149 -7.10 -2.98 9.58
N ALA A 150 -6.60 -4.15 9.16
CA ALA A 150 -5.22 -4.58 9.28
C ALA A 150 -4.30 -4.04 8.16
N CYS A 151 -4.86 -3.42 7.13
CA CYS A 151 -4.08 -2.69 6.15
C CYS A 151 -3.57 -1.38 6.75
N ARG A 152 -4.39 -0.70 7.56
CA ARG A 152 -4.08 0.62 8.17
C ARG A 152 -3.89 0.62 9.68
N TYR A 153 -4.08 -0.52 10.36
CA TYR A 153 -4.03 -0.66 11.82
C TYR A 153 -5.03 0.27 12.55
N VAL A 154 -6.26 0.33 12.03
CA VAL A 154 -7.34 1.17 12.56
C VAL A 154 -8.58 0.31 12.86
N VAL A 155 -9.42 0.78 13.78
CA VAL A 155 -10.79 0.27 13.97
C VAL A 155 -11.75 1.37 13.56
N ARG A 156 -12.70 1.04 12.67
CA ARG A 156 -13.63 1.99 12.05
C ARG A 156 -15.07 1.57 12.25
N GLY A 157 -15.97 2.54 12.40
CA GLY A 157 -17.41 2.33 12.43
C GLY A 157 -18.16 3.65 12.51
N VAL A 158 -19.30 3.75 11.83
CA VAL A 158 -20.22 4.93 11.87
C VAL A 158 -19.47 6.27 11.71
N GLY A 159 -18.63 6.38 10.68
CA GLY A 159 -17.86 7.59 10.37
C GLY A 159 -16.70 7.91 11.33
N MET A 160 -16.47 7.10 12.37
CA MET A 160 -15.35 7.26 13.30
C MET A 160 -14.21 6.28 12.98
N SER A 161 -12.98 6.70 13.28
CA SER A 161 -11.78 5.89 13.07
C SER A 161 -10.82 6.04 14.26
N ILE A 162 -10.40 4.91 14.83
CA ILE A 162 -9.47 4.85 15.97
C ILE A 162 -8.18 4.20 15.50
N SER A 163 -7.07 4.94 15.55
CA SER A 163 -5.76 4.42 15.18
C SER A 163 -5.11 3.62 16.31
N LEU A 164 -4.66 2.41 15.98
CA LEU A 164 -3.87 1.53 16.85
C LEU A 164 -2.48 1.26 16.25
N ALA A 165 -2.06 2.03 15.23
CA ALA A 165 -0.78 1.83 14.52
C ALA A 165 0.44 1.85 15.46
N THR A 166 0.43 2.70 16.49
CA THR A 166 1.50 2.78 17.51
C THR A 166 1.30 1.83 18.68
N ARG A 167 0.23 1.02 18.66
CA ARG A 167 -0.22 0.15 19.75
C ARG A 167 -0.41 -1.29 19.23
N PRO A 168 0.67 -1.96 18.77
CA PRO A 168 0.58 -3.24 18.06
C PRO A 168 -0.06 -4.37 18.90
N VAL A 169 0.15 -4.36 20.21
CA VAL A 169 -0.49 -5.32 21.14
C VAL A 169 -2.00 -5.11 21.15
N LEU A 170 -2.47 -3.86 21.24
CA LEU A 170 -3.90 -3.56 21.26
C LEU A 170 -4.55 -3.92 19.91
N PHE A 171 -3.87 -3.61 18.80
CA PHE A 171 -4.36 -4.00 17.49
C PHE A 171 -4.47 -5.52 17.35
N THR A 172 -3.44 -6.26 17.80
CA THR A 172 -3.46 -7.74 17.76
C THR A 172 -4.64 -8.29 18.55
N LEU A 173 -4.92 -7.75 19.74
CA LEU A 173 -6.08 -8.15 20.54
C LEU A 173 -7.40 -7.79 19.85
N ALA A 174 -7.53 -6.58 19.29
CA ALA A 174 -8.72 -6.14 18.59
C ALA A 174 -9.04 -7.04 17.39
N ARG A 175 -8.03 -7.35 16.58
CA ARG A 175 -8.14 -8.27 15.44
C ARG A 175 -8.57 -9.66 15.88
N ALA A 176 -7.91 -10.24 16.89
CA ALA A 176 -8.23 -11.57 17.37
C ALA A 176 -9.69 -11.69 17.84
N LEU A 177 -10.17 -10.69 18.57
CA LEU A 177 -11.55 -10.65 19.04
C LEU A 177 -12.56 -10.43 17.90
N ALA A 178 -12.20 -9.64 16.89
CA ALA A 178 -13.06 -9.40 15.73
C ALA A 178 -13.14 -10.61 14.79
N GLU A 179 -12.05 -11.35 14.57
CA GLU A 179 -12.07 -12.58 13.76
C GLU A 179 -12.95 -13.67 14.38
N ALA A 180 -13.01 -13.74 15.71
CA ALA A 180 -13.84 -14.69 16.45
C ALA A 180 -15.29 -14.23 16.65
N TRP A 181 -15.62 -12.98 16.35
CA TRP A 181 -16.94 -12.42 16.59
C TRP A 181 -18.04 -13.23 15.85
N PRO A 182 -19.18 -13.53 16.51
CA PRO A 182 -19.64 -13.05 17.82
C PRO A 182 -19.16 -13.87 19.03
N ALA A 183 -18.32 -14.89 18.83
CA ALA A 183 -17.83 -15.76 19.90
C ALA A 183 -16.71 -15.10 20.74
N ASP A 184 -16.41 -15.74 21.87
CA ASP A 184 -15.31 -15.34 22.74
C ASP A 184 -13.98 -16.00 22.35
N VAL A 185 -12.88 -15.31 22.66
CA VAL A 185 -11.53 -15.84 22.47
C VAL A 185 -10.96 -16.28 23.82
N PRO A 186 -10.44 -17.52 23.96
CA PRO A 186 -9.80 -17.97 25.19
C PRO A 186 -8.60 -17.11 25.59
N ARG A 187 -8.41 -16.89 26.90
CA ARG A 187 -7.27 -16.10 27.43
C ARG A 187 -5.92 -16.61 26.94
N GLY A 188 -5.81 -17.93 26.83
CA GLY A 188 -4.61 -18.60 26.36
C GLY A 188 -4.20 -18.20 24.93
N ALA A 189 -5.19 -18.17 24.03
CA ALA A 189 -4.99 -17.79 22.64
C ALA A 189 -4.62 -16.30 22.51
N LEU A 190 -5.28 -15.41 23.26
CA LEU A 190 -4.98 -13.98 23.26
C LEU A 190 -3.54 -13.68 23.72
N ILE A 191 -3.07 -14.35 24.78
CA ILE A 191 -1.68 -14.20 25.25
C ILE A 191 -0.70 -14.72 24.21
N ALA A 192 -0.96 -15.89 23.64
CA ALA A 192 -0.10 -16.49 22.62
C ALA A 192 0.05 -15.59 21.39
N GLN A 193 -1.05 -14.99 20.92
CA GLN A 193 -1.03 -14.09 19.76
C GLN A 193 -0.42 -12.73 20.09
N ALA A 194 -0.86 -12.07 21.17
CA ALA A 194 -0.48 -10.69 21.48
C ALA A 194 0.93 -10.55 22.06
N PHE A 195 1.40 -11.55 22.82
CA PHE A 195 2.70 -11.50 23.48
C PHE A 195 3.73 -12.44 22.84
N ARG A 196 3.33 -13.32 21.91
CA ARG A 196 4.18 -14.34 21.27
C ARG A 196 4.85 -15.29 22.28
N LEU A 197 4.19 -15.53 23.40
CA LEU A 197 4.64 -16.41 24.48
C LEU A 197 3.70 -17.61 24.56
N LYS A 198 4.24 -18.83 24.63
CA LYS A 198 3.45 -19.99 25.07
C LYS A 198 3.17 -19.78 26.57
N LEU A 199 1.90 -19.79 27.01
CA LEU A 199 1.56 -19.65 28.44
C LEU A 199 2.38 -20.66 29.26
N THR A 200 2.84 -20.33 30.46
CA THR A 200 1.99 -20.36 31.66
C THR A 200 2.61 -19.56 32.83
N ASP A 201 2.03 -18.42 33.22
CA ASP A 201 2.14 -17.88 34.59
C ASP A 201 1.04 -16.82 34.86
N GLU A 202 0.68 -16.56 36.12
CA GLU A 202 -0.32 -15.57 36.55
C GLU A 202 0.07 -14.14 36.11
N SER A 203 1.36 -13.86 36.02
CA SER A 203 1.93 -12.61 35.50
C SER A 203 1.42 -12.27 34.10
N HIS A 204 1.32 -13.26 33.20
CA HIS A 204 0.80 -13.05 31.84
C HIS A 204 -0.70 -12.78 31.83
N ARG A 205 -1.46 -13.38 32.74
CA ARG A 205 -2.89 -13.11 32.89
C ARG A 205 -3.14 -11.70 33.41
N ALA A 206 -2.35 -11.25 34.39
CA ALA A 206 -2.40 -9.88 34.88
C ALA A 206 -2.10 -8.88 33.75
N ARG A 207 -1.05 -9.11 32.94
CA ARG A 207 -0.74 -8.27 31.78
C ARG A 207 -1.86 -8.26 30.75
N LEU A 208 -2.46 -9.40 30.42
CA LEU A 208 -3.61 -9.47 29.51
C LEU A 208 -4.76 -8.60 30.01
N ARG A 209 -5.11 -8.67 31.31
CA ARG A 209 -6.18 -7.85 31.90
C ARG A 209 -5.92 -6.35 31.73
N VAL A 210 -4.68 -5.90 31.92
CA VAL A 210 -4.27 -4.50 31.70
C VAL A 210 -4.44 -4.09 30.24
N GLU A 211 -3.95 -4.89 29.29
CA GLU A 211 -4.06 -4.55 27.86
C GLU A 211 -5.52 -4.59 27.37
N ILE A 212 -6.36 -5.49 27.89
CA ILE A 212 -7.81 -5.49 27.63
C ILE A 212 -8.46 -4.21 28.19
N GLY A 213 -8.07 -3.75 29.39
CA GLY A 213 -8.52 -2.47 29.93
C GLY A 213 -8.16 -1.28 29.04
N ARG A 214 -6.91 -1.25 28.54
CA ARG A 214 -6.47 -0.22 27.58
C ARG A 214 -7.21 -0.31 26.25
N LEU A 215 -7.48 -1.51 25.76
CA LEU A 215 -8.24 -1.73 24.54
C LEU A 215 -9.68 -1.23 24.68
N ARG A 216 -10.36 -1.53 25.80
CA ARG A 216 -11.70 -0.99 26.10
C ARG A 216 -11.72 0.53 26.08
N LEU A 217 -10.73 1.17 26.73
CA LEU A 217 -10.62 2.62 26.75
C LEU A 217 -10.43 3.18 25.34
N ALA A 218 -9.58 2.55 24.53
CA ALA A 218 -9.33 2.96 23.17
C ALA A 218 -10.56 2.79 22.26
N LEU A 219 -11.34 1.71 22.42
CA LEU A 219 -12.48 1.40 21.57
C LEU A 219 -13.81 1.97 22.03
N LYS A 220 -13.88 2.59 23.21
CA LYS A 220 -15.12 3.05 23.88
C LYS A 220 -16.21 3.66 22.97
N PRO A 221 -15.92 4.52 21.97
CA PRO A 221 -16.98 5.08 21.13
C PRO A 221 -17.56 4.10 20.10
N LEU A 222 -16.87 2.98 19.81
CA LEU A 222 -17.22 2.03 18.75
C LEU A 222 -17.62 0.65 19.28
N ALA A 223 -16.90 0.15 20.27
CA ALA A 223 -17.06 -1.20 20.78
C ALA A 223 -16.56 -1.32 22.23
N THR A 224 -17.02 -2.36 22.91
CA THR A 224 -16.47 -2.76 24.21
C THR A 224 -16.01 -4.21 24.17
N VAL A 225 -15.25 -4.62 25.19
CA VAL A 225 -14.79 -6.01 25.33
C VAL A 225 -15.34 -6.55 26.64
N THR A 226 -16.11 -7.63 26.62
CA THR A 226 -16.66 -8.24 27.83
C THR A 226 -15.85 -9.46 28.25
N ALA A 227 -15.76 -9.72 29.55
CA ALA A 227 -15.12 -10.93 30.05
C ALA A 227 -16.13 -12.08 30.02
N THR A 228 -15.69 -13.26 29.59
CA THR A 228 -16.48 -14.50 29.61
C THR A 228 -15.84 -15.52 30.54
N ALA A 229 -16.50 -16.67 30.74
CA ALA A 229 -15.92 -17.78 31.48
C ALA A 229 -14.56 -18.20 30.89
N ARG A 230 -14.45 -18.30 29.55
CA ARG A 230 -13.25 -18.81 28.87
C ARG A 230 -12.24 -17.72 28.49
N GLY A 231 -12.69 -16.48 28.30
CA GLY A 231 -11.81 -15.36 27.98
C GLY A 231 -12.52 -14.03 27.80
N PHE A 232 -12.52 -13.51 26.58
CA PHE A 232 -13.07 -12.19 26.26
C PHE A 232 -13.81 -12.20 24.92
N ALA A 233 -14.88 -11.42 24.81
CA ALA A 233 -15.65 -11.24 23.59
C ALA A 233 -15.72 -9.75 23.21
N LEU A 234 -15.71 -9.45 21.91
CA LEU A 234 -15.97 -8.10 21.41
C LEU A 234 -17.48 -7.89 21.32
N VAL A 235 -17.94 -6.72 21.76
CA VAL A 235 -19.33 -6.29 21.63
C VAL A 235 -19.33 -4.97 20.88
N SER A 236 -19.90 -4.99 19.67
CA SER A 236 -20.16 -3.79 18.89
C SER A 236 -21.22 -2.94 19.59
N LEU A 237 -21.00 -1.62 19.69
CA LEU A 237 -21.97 -0.69 20.27
C LEU A 237 -22.77 0.07 19.20
N VAL A 238 -22.22 0.17 17.99
CA VAL A 238 -22.70 1.11 16.97
C VAL A 238 -23.00 0.45 15.62
N ALA A 239 -22.58 -0.80 15.42
CA ALA A 239 -22.66 -1.51 14.14
C ALA A 239 -23.39 -2.85 14.28
N PRO A 240 -24.14 -3.27 13.24
CA PRO A 240 -24.88 -4.54 13.24
C PRO A 240 -23.96 -5.77 13.15
N ASP A 241 -22.76 -5.60 12.60
CA ASP A 241 -21.79 -6.66 12.37
C ASP A 241 -20.34 -6.19 12.61
N VAL A 242 -19.46 -7.15 12.83
CA VAL A 242 -18.02 -6.95 12.96
C VAL A 242 -17.30 -7.75 11.90
N VAL A 243 -16.39 -7.11 11.20
CA VAL A 243 -15.56 -7.76 10.18
C VAL A 243 -14.10 -7.31 10.29
N VAL A 244 -13.20 -8.14 9.75
CA VAL A 244 -11.78 -7.81 9.66
C VAL A 244 -11.40 -7.62 8.19
N LEU A 245 -10.81 -6.47 7.89
CA LEU A 245 -10.19 -6.20 6.60
C LEU A 245 -8.71 -6.54 6.69
N ALA A 246 -8.31 -7.65 6.07
CA ALA A 246 -6.94 -8.13 6.03
C ALA A 246 -6.26 -7.82 4.69
N ARG A 247 -4.93 -7.86 4.69
CA ARG A 247 -4.14 -7.71 3.46
C ARG A 247 -4.41 -8.90 2.52
N PRO A 248 -4.32 -8.75 1.19
CA PRO A 248 -4.47 -9.86 0.23
C PRO A 248 -3.54 -11.02 0.55
N VAL A 249 -2.29 -10.68 0.90
CA VAL A 249 -1.23 -11.60 1.29
C VAL A 249 -0.65 -11.15 2.63
N GLU A 250 -0.67 -12.05 3.62
CA GLU A 250 -0.07 -11.81 4.93
C GLU A 250 1.30 -12.48 5.00
N GLU A 251 2.33 -11.67 4.84
CA GLU A 251 3.72 -12.12 4.90
C GLU A 251 4.53 -11.31 5.91
N LYS A 252 5.54 -11.95 6.51
CA LYS A 252 6.42 -11.32 7.52
C LYS A 252 6.97 -9.97 7.04
N HIS A 253 7.27 -9.88 5.75
CA HIS A 253 7.85 -8.71 5.08
C HIS A 253 6.94 -8.11 4.00
N ALA A 254 5.62 -8.25 4.17
CA ALA A 254 4.61 -7.87 3.17
C ALA A 254 4.78 -6.44 2.62
N ALA A 255 5.22 -5.49 3.45
CA ALA A 255 5.42 -4.11 3.01
C ALA A 255 6.55 -3.98 1.97
N VAL A 256 7.68 -4.66 2.17
CA VAL A 256 8.78 -4.68 1.19
C VAL A 256 8.35 -5.44 -0.06
N PHE A 257 7.67 -6.58 0.11
CA PHE A 257 7.22 -7.39 -1.01
C PHE A 257 6.19 -6.66 -1.88
N ALA A 258 5.27 -5.90 -1.28
CA ALA A 258 4.26 -5.11 -2.01
C ALA A 258 4.87 -4.08 -2.97
N PHE A 259 6.00 -3.46 -2.62
CA PHE A 259 6.70 -2.54 -3.53
C PHE A 259 7.34 -3.23 -4.74
N LEU A 260 7.64 -4.53 -4.63
CA LEU A 260 8.27 -5.32 -5.68
C LEU A 260 7.27 -6.10 -6.52
N ALA A 261 6.00 -6.14 -6.11
CA ALA A 261 4.97 -7.02 -6.68
C ALA A 261 4.62 -6.71 -8.14
N ASP A 262 4.89 -5.48 -8.60
CA ASP A 262 4.72 -5.06 -9.99
C ASP A 262 5.90 -5.48 -10.89
N GLY A 263 6.89 -6.18 -10.34
CA GLY A 263 8.07 -6.63 -11.08
C GLY A 263 9.06 -5.51 -11.39
N GLU A 264 8.82 -4.28 -10.93
CA GLU A 264 9.71 -3.16 -11.21
C GLU A 264 11.00 -3.23 -10.38
N SER A 265 12.06 -2.66 -10.95
CA SER A 265 13.38 -2.65 -10.30
C SER A 265 13.48 -1.53 -9.25
N TRP A 266 13.89 -1.87 -8.03
CA TRP A 266 14.07 -0.92 -6.93
C TRP A 266 15.49 -0.97 -6.35
N SER A 267 16.01 0.18 -5.93
CA SER A 267 17.19 0.22 -5.05
C SER A 267 16.80 0.07 -3.58
N SER A 268 17.71 -0.46 -2.73
CA SER A 268 17.44 -0.58 -1.30
C SER A 268 17.21 0.78 -0.62
N SER A 269 17.87 1.85 -1.11
CA SER A 269 17.70 3.20 -0.58
C SER A 269 16.35 3.81 -0.96
N ALA A 270 15.85 3.56 -2.18
CA ALA A 270 14.52 3.99 -2.59
C ALA A 270 13.41 3.30 -1.79
N LEU A 271 13.54 1.99 -1.55
CA LEU A 271 12.63 1.25 -0.68
C LEU A 271 12.67 1.77 0.76
N ALA A 272 13.87 2.09 1.28
CA ALA A 272 14.02 2.67 2.62
C ALA A 272 13.29 4.02 2.75
N LEU A 273 13.43 4.89 1.74
CA LEU A 273 12.70 6.16 1.67
C LEU A 273 11.19 5.95 1.61
N ALA A 274 10.71 5.04 0.76
CA ALA A 274 9.29 4.77 0.59
C ALA A 274 8.66 4.13 1.83
N LEU A 275 9.40 3.28 2.55
CA LEU A 275 8.95 2.61 3.77
C LEU A 275 9.15 3.47 5.03
N GLY A 276 9.90 4.57 4.96
CA GLY A 276 10.26 5.37 6.13
C GLY A 276 11.13 4.60 7.14
N THR A 277 11.97 3.67 6.67
CA THR A 277 12.83 2.83 7.53
C THR A 277 14.31 2.97 7.16
N SER A 278 15.21 2.40 7.96
CA SER A 278 16.63 2.44 7.65
C SER A 278 16.97 1.53 6.45
N GLN A 279 17.90 1.96 5.60
CA GLN A 279 18.38 1.13 4.48
C GLN A 279 18.94 -0.22 4.93
N ARG A 280 19.59 -0.29 6.10
CA ARG A 280 20.11 -1.54 6.67
C ARG A 280 18.98 -2.52 7.00
N THR A 281 17.86 -2.03 7.54
CA THR A 281 16.67 -2.83 7.81
C THR A 281 16.11 -3.42 6.52
N VAL A 282 15.94 -2.58 5.49
CA VAL A 282 15.43 -3.02 4.18
C VAL A 282 16.36 -4.04 3.52
N GLN A 283 17.67 -3.83 3.56
CA GLN A 283 18.64 -4.78 3.01
C GLN A 283 18.54 -6.15 3.67
N ARG A 284 18.46 -6.22 5.00
CA ARG A 284 18.32 -7.48 5.72
C ARG A 284 17.03 -8.22 5.33
N VAL A 285 15.94 -7.46 5.17
CA VAL A 285 14.66 -8.02 4.71
C VAL A 285 14.74 -8.55 3.28
N LEU A 286 15.38 -7.81 2.36
CA LEU A 286 15.56 -8.22 0.97
C LEU A 286 16.44 -9.46 0.85
N GLU A 287 17.48 -9.57 1.68
CA GLU A 287 18.32 -10.76 1.77
C GLU A 287 17.53 -11.98 2.27
N GLU A 288 16.72 -11.82 3.33
CA GLU A 288 15.81 -12.89 3.80
C GLU A 288 14.82 -13.31 2.69
N LEU A 289 14.21 -12.35 1.99
CA LEU A 289 13.29 -12.64 0.88
C LEU A 289 14.00 -13.31 -0.31
N GLY A 290 15.23 -12.88 -0.62
CA GLY A 290 16.04 -13.43 -1.70
C GLY A 290 16.49 -14.86 -1.42
N ALA A 291 16.86 -15.16 -0.16
CA ALA A 291 17.15 -16.51 0.28
C ALA A 291 15.92 -17.44 0.15
N SER A 292 14.71 -16.90 0.29
CA SER A 292 13.46 -17.63 0.06
C SER A 292 12.99 -17.69 -1.41
N GLY A 293 13.76 -17.14 -2.35
CA GLY A 293 13.43 -17.10 -3.78
C GLY A 293 12.28 -16.16 -4.15
N LYS A 294 11.79 -15.33 -3.21
CA LYS A 294 10.65 -14.42 -3.43
C LYS A 294 11.05 -13.14 -4.17
N VAL A 295 12.33 -12.78 -4.13
CA VAL A 295 12.89 -11.61 -4.83
C VAL A 295 14.25 -11.97 -5.40
N GLN A 296 14.64 -11.32 -6.48
CA GLN A 296 15.97 -11.47 -7.07
C GLN A 296 16.72 -10.14 -7.06
N ALA A 297 18.05 -10.23 -7.04
CA ALA A 297 18.92 -9.07 -7.15
C ALA A 297 19.66 -9.05 -8.49
N PHE A 298 19.73 -7.89 -9.12
CA PHE A 298 20.52 -7.63 -10.32
C PHE A 298 21.57 -6.54 -10.05
N GLY A 299 22.74 -6.64 -10.68
CA GLY A 299 23.84 -5.68 -10.51
C GLY A 299 24.61 -5.82 -9.18
N ARG A 300 25.57 -4.92 -8.95
CA ARG A 300 26.47 -4.93 -7.78
C ARG A 300 26.60 -3.54 -7.14
N GLY A 301 26.92 -3.50 -5.84
CA GLY A 301 27.18 -2.25 -5.12
C GLY A 301 26.01 -1.25 -5.20
N ARG A 302 26.32 0.00 -5.56
CA ARG A 302 25.32 1.09 -5.71
C ARG A 302 24.32 0.84 -6.85
N ALA A 303 24.72 0.08 -7.87
CA ALA A 303 23.87 -0.30 -8.99
C ALA A 303 23.00 -1.54 -8.71
N ARG A 304 23.06 -2.10 -7.48
CA ARG A 304 22.22 -3.26 -7.13
C ARG A 304 20.74 -2.87 -7.13
N ARG A 305 19.92 -3.68 -7.79
CA ARG A 305 18.46 -3.53 -7.89
C ARG A 305 17.76 -4.82 -7.48
N TRP A 306 16.56 -4.69 -6.94
CA TRP A 306 15.72 -5.78 -6.46
C TRP A 306 14.37 -5.75 -7.17
N MET A 307 13.83 -6.92 -7.50
CA MET A 307 12.53 -7.11 -8.16
C MET A 307 11.98 -8.49 -7.80
N THR A 308 10.68 -8.73 -7.97
CA THR A 308 10.17 -10.11 -7.99
C THR A 308 10.73 -10.86 -9.20
N PRO A 309 10.99 -12.17 -9.10
CA PRO A 309 11.40 -12.96 -10.26
C PRO A 309 10.34 -12.83 -11.36
N PRO A 310 10.72 -12.61 -12.63
CA PRO A 310 9.77 -12.70 -13.72
C PRO A 310 9.16 -14.11 -13.70
N VAL A 311 7.84 -14.20 -13.86
CA VAL A 311 7.15 -15.48 -14.01
C VAL A 311 7.81 -16.21 -15.20
N PRO A 312 8.27 -17.47 -15.06
CA PRO A 312 8.94 -18.17 -16.15
C PRO A 312 7.98 -18.28 -17.34
N GLY A 313 8.29 -17.52 -18.38
CA GLY A 313 7.44 -17.27 -19.54
C GLY A 313 8.06 -16.25 -20.49
N PHE A 314 8.92 -15.37 -19.97
CA PHE A 314 9.78 -14.51 -20.79
C PHE A 314 11.25 -14.86 -20.56
N ALA A 315 11.84 -15.58 -21.51
CA ALA A 315 13.30 -15.72 -21.59
C ALA A 315 13.88 -14.37 -22.04
N THR A 316 14.17 -13.48 -21.09
CA THR A 316 14.84 -12.20 -21.35
C THR A 316 16.21 -12.39 -22.01
N THR A 317 16.78 -13.59 -21.91
CA THR A 317 17.99 -14.01 -22.64
C THR A 317 17.81 -13.98 -24.16
N LEU A 318 16.58 -14.08 -24.69
CA LEU A 318 16.28 -14.00 -26.13
C LEU A 318 16.05 -12.55 -26.64
N LEU A 319 16.03 -11.55 -25.75
CA LEU A 319 15.85 -10.13 -26.10
C LEU A 319 17.15 -9.35 -26.18
N LEU A 320 18.29 -10.00 -25.97
CA LEU A 320 19.60 -9.42 -26.24
C LEU A 320 20.01 -9.83 -27.67
N PRO A 321 20.22 -8.89 -28.61
CA PRO A 321 20.89 -9.24 -29.85
C PRO A 321 22.27 -9.79 -29.49
N VAL A 322 22.53 -11.03 -29.94
CA VAL A 322 23.88 -11.59 -29.94
C VAL A 322 24.76 -10.60 -30.71
N PRO A 323 25.91 -10.15 -30.19
CA PRO A 323 26.81 -9.32 -30.98
C PRO A 323 27.18 -10.11 -32.23
N PHE A 324 26.88 -9.55 -33.40
CA PHE A 324 27.41 -10.06 -34.66
C PHE A 324 28.94 -10.06 -34.52
N ALA A 325 29.53 -11.25 -34.47
CA ALA A 325 30.95 -11.40 -34.74
C ALA A 325 31.14 -11.05 -36.21
N GLY A 326 31.80 -9.93 -36.47
CA GLY A 326 32.26 -9.57 -37.80
C GLY A 326 33.48 -10.41 -38.18
N ASP A 327 33.48 -10.88 -39.41
CA ASP A 327 34.69 -11.00 -40.23
C ASP A 327 34.76 -9.76 -41.14
#